data_AF-A0A377ZNG0-F1
#
_entry.id   AF-A0A377ZNG0-F1
#
_cell.length_a   1.000
_cell.length_b   1.000
_cell.length_c   1.000
_cell.angle_alpha   90.00
_cell.angle_beta   90.00
_cell.angle_gamma   90.00
#
_symmetry.space_group_name_H-M   'P 1'
#
loop_
_entity.id
_entity.type
_entity.pdbx_description
1 polymer ?
#
loop_
_entity_poly.entity_id
_entity_poly.type
_entity_poly.pdbx_seq_one_letter_code
_entity_poly.pdbx_strand_id
1 'polypeptide(L)'
;MIGEQQMRELGMNAYLAVGNGSQNESLMSVIEYKGNPAEDARPIVLVGKGLTFDSGGISIKPAEGMDEMKYDMCGAAAGTA
;
A
#
# COMPACT_ATOMS: atom_id res chain seq x y z
N MET A 1 -12.20 -1.28 -0.71
CA MET A 1 -11.26 -0.28 -0.17
C MET A 1 -11.31 -0.37 1.34
N ILE A 2 -10.14 -0.38 1.99
CA ILE A 2 -9.99 -0.37 3.44
C ILE A 2 -9.31 0.95 3.81
N GLY A 3 -9.97 1.77 4.63
CA GLY A 3 -9.44 3.06 5.10
C GLY A 3 -8.92 3.02 6.54
N GLU A 4 -8.40 4.14 7.04
CA GLU A 4 -7.73 4.20 8.35
C GLU A 4 -8.58 3.72 9.52
N GLN A 5 -9.88 4.04 9.55
CA GLN A 5 -10.77 3.57 10.61
C GLN A 5 -10.82 2.03 10.66
N GLN A 6 -11.05 1.39 9.51
CA GLN A 6 -11.10 -0.05 9.41
C GLN A 6 -9.72 -0.68 9.71
N MET A 7 -8.63 -0.03 9.28
CA MET A 7 -7.27 -0.46 9.64
C MET A 7 -7.04 -0.43 11.15
N ARG A 8 -7.59 0.56 11.87
CA ARG A 8 -7.50 0.63 13.35
C ARG A 8 -8.27 -0.53 13.99
N GLU A 9 -9.49 -0.79 13.51
CA GLU A 9 -10.33 -1.91 13.97
C GLU A 9 -9.66 -3.28 13.71
N LEU A 10 -8.96 -3.42 12.58
CA LEU A 10 -8.20 -4.61 12.19
C LEU A 10 -6.83 -4.71 12.88
N GLY A 11 -6.42 -3.73 13.70
CA GLY A 11 -5.14 -3.74 14.41
C GLY A 11 -3.91 -3.55 13.51
N MET A 12 -4.07 -2.92 12.34
CA MET A 12 -3.01 -2.69 11.35
C MET A 12 -2.07 -1.52 11.75
N ASN A 13 -1.63 -1.52 13.00
CA ASN A 13 -0.92 -0.40 13.62
C ASN A 13 0.40 -0.06 12.91
N ALA A 14 1.10 -1.05 12.38
CA ALA A 14 2.35 -0.81 11.64
C ALA A 14 2.10 -0.04 10.32
N TYR A 15 1.02 -0.36 9.60
CA TYR A 15 0.64 0.38 8.39
C TYR A 15 0.31 1.84 8.77
N LEU A 16 -0.60 2.01 9.74
CA LEU A 16 -1.05 3.32 10.20
C LEU A 16 0.11 4.19 10.68
N ALA A 17 1.09 3.61 11.38
CA ALA A 17 2.26 4.34 11.87
C ALA A 17 3.09 4.97 10.75
N VAL A 18 3.21 4.30 9.59
CA VAL A 18 3.95 4.83 8.43
C VAL A 18 3.22 6.03 7.81
N GLY A 19 1.89 5.93 7.63
CA GLY A 19 1.10 7.00 7.01
C GLY A 19 0.77 8.18 7.91
N ASN A 20 0.83 8.02 9.25
CA ASN A 20 0.39 9.03 10.22
C ASN A 20 1.10 10.39 10.14
N GLY A 21 2.27 10.46 9.49
CA GLY A 21 2.99 11.73 9.24
C GLY A 21 2.50 12.51 8.02
N SER A 22 1.60 11.93 7.22
CA SER A 22 1.08 12.50 5.98
C SER A 22 -0.28 13.17 6.19
N GLN A 23 -0.60 14.18 5.39
CA GLN A 23 -1.97 14.70 5.25
C GLN A 23 -2.88 13.78 4.42
N ASN A 24 -2.28 12.90 3.61
CA ASN A 24 -3.01 11.93 2.79
C ASN A 24 -3.28 10.68 3.63
N GLU A 25 -4.54 10.24 3.65
CA GLU A 25 -4.97 9.05 4.38
C GLU A 25 -4.30 7.77 3.86
N SER A 26 -4.06 6.84 4.79
CA SER A 26 -3.62 5.48 4.44
C SER A 26 -4.77 4.66 3.88
N LEU A 27 -4.59 4.12 2.66
CA LEU A 27 -5.61 3.33 1.96
C LEU A 27 -5.04 1.98 1.49
N MET A 28 -5.84 0.92 1.65
CA MET A 28 -5.56 -0.40 1.07
C MET A 28 -6.67 -0.79 0.08
N SER A 29 -6.30 -0.93 -1.18
CA SER A 29 -7.16 -1.45 -2.24
C SER A 29 -7.12 -2.97 -2.25
N VAL A 30 -8.28 -3.61 -2.34
CA VAL A 30 -8.41 -5.05 -2.56
C VAL A 30 -9.16 -5.22 -3.87
N ILE A 31 -8.49 -5.85 -4.85
CA ILE A 31 -9.04 -6.13 -6.17
C ILE A 31 -9.17 -7.65 -6.28
N GLU A 32 -10.39 -8.11 -6.50
CA GLU A 32 -10.69 -9.55 -6.60
C GLU A 32 -10.98 -9.91 -8.05
N TYR A 33 -10.21 -10.88 -8.58
CA TYR A 33 -10.48 -11.51 -9.85
C TYR A 33 -10.83 -12.98 -9.64
N LYS A 34 -12.06 -13.37 -10.01
CA LYS A 34 -12.57 -14.74 -9.90
C LYS A 34 -12.63 -15.39 -11.29
N GLY A 35 -11.47 -15.85 -11.76
CA GLY A 35 -11.34 -16.50 -13.07
C GLY A 35 -11.67 -18.00 -13.09
N ASN A 36 -11.70 -18.66 -11.93
CA ASN A 36 -12.07 -20.07 -11.81
C ASN A 36 -13.41 -20.18 -11.06
N PRO A 37 -14.45 -20.83 -11.64
CA PRO A 37 -15.76 -20.95 -11.01
C PRO A 37 -15.83 -22.02 -9.90
N ALA A 38 -14.81 -22.87 -9.74
CA ALA A 38 -14.80 -23.89 -8.71
C ALA A 38 -14.72 -23.27 -7.30
N GLU A 39 -15.58 -23.71 -6.39
CA GLU A 39 -15.67 -23.16 -5.03
C GLU A 39 -14.42 -23.45 -4.17
N ASP A 40 -13.70 -24.53 -4.48
CA ASP A 40 -12.47 -24.95 -3.80
C ASP A 40 -11.19 -24.41 -4.46
N ALA A 41 -11.32 -23.58 -5.50
CA ALA A 41 -10.19 -22.94 -6.15
C ALA A 41 -9.50 -21.98 -5.17
N ARG A 42 -8.26 -22.30 -4.80
CA ARG A 42 -7.45 -21.43 -3.93
C ARG A 42 -7.02 -20.17 -4.69
N PRO A 43 -7.21 -18.97 -4.12
CA PRO A 43 -6.78 -17.74 -4.76
C PRO A 43 -5.26 -17.62 -4.73
N ILE A 44 -4.71 -16.93 -5.73
CA ILE A 44 -3.36 -16.39 -5.69
C ILE A 44 -3.50 -14.93 -5.25
N VAL A 45 -2.73 -14.54 -4.23
CA VAL A 45 -2.73 -13.17 -3.71
C VAL A 45 -1.42 -12.49 -4.08
N LEU A 46 -1.53 -11.35 -4.75
CA LEU A 46 -0.41 -10.46 -5.04
C LEU A 46 -0.48 -9.26 -4.09
N VAL A 47 0.63 -8.92 -3.44
CA VAL A 47 0.71 -7.79 -2.51
C VAL A 47 1.77 -6.82 -3.02
N GLY A 48 1.34 -5.61 -3.38
CA GLY A 48 2.21 -4.56 -3.89
C GLY A 48 2.43 -3.44 -2.87
N LYS A 49 3.68 -2.97 -2.75
CA LYS A 49 4.00 -1.75 -1.98
C LYS A 49 3.42 -0.52 -2.69
N GLY A 50 2.71 0.32 -1.93
CA GLY A 50 1.99 1.48 -2.46
C GLY A 50 2.37 2.82 -1.81
N LEU A 51 3.65 3.04 -1.47
CA LEU A 51 4.08 4.35 -1.00
C LEU A 51 4.14 5.33 -2.17
N THR A 52 3.16 6.23 -2.25
CA THR A 52 3.06 7.20 -3.35
C THR A 52 4.22 8.20 -3.37
N PHE A 53 4.85 8.42 -2.21
CA PHE A 53 6.11 9.12 -2.08
C PHE A 53 6.79 8.71 -0.76
N ASP A 54 8.11 8.47 -0.80
CA ASP A 54 8.91 8.15 0.39
C ASP A 54 10.00 9.21 0.65
N SER A 55 9.73 10.13 1.58
CA SER A 55 10.73 11.10 2.04
C SER A 55 11.72 10.51 3.06
N GLY A 56 11.45 9.32 3.59
CA GLY A 56 12.15 8.71 4.73
C GLY A 56 11.52 9.02 6.11
N GLY A 57 10.57 9.96 6.18
CA GLY A 57 9.94 10.37 7.45
C GLY A 57 10.90 11.16 8.34
N ILE A 58 10.90 10.88 9.65
CA ILE A 58 11.83 11.51 10.61
C ILE A 58 13.29 11.25 10.20
N SER A 59 13.57 10.07 9.66
CA SER A 59 14.86 9.72 9.06
C SER A 59 14.89 10.20 7.60
N ILE A 60 14.92 11.53 7.41
CA ILE A 60 14.80 12.17 6.11
C ILE A 60 15.91 11.71 5.15
N LYS A 61 15.54 11.41 3.91
CA LYS A 61 16.50 11.13 2.82
C LYS A 61 17.21 12.42 2.39
N PRO A 62 18.43 12.32 1.81
CA PRO A 62 19.05 13.43 1.09
C PRO A 62 18.19 13.93 -0.06
N ALA A 63 18.34 15.19 -0.45
CA ALA A 63 17.60 15.78 -1.57
C ALA A 63 17.94 15.14 -2.92
N GLU A 64 19.18 14.68 -3.08
CA GLU A 64 19.64 13.98 -4.29
C GLU A 64 18.87 12.67 -4.47
N GLY A 65 18.18 12.52 -5.60
CA GLY A 65 17.38 11.33 -5.93
C GLY A 65 16.03 11.21 -5.20
N MET A 66 15.63 12.22 -4.42
CA MET A 66 14.34 12.17 -3.70
C MET A 66 13.14 12.22 -4.65
N ASP A 67 13.28 12.83 -5.83
CA ASP A 67 12.22 12.89 -6.84
C ASP A 67 11.89 11.50 -7.44
N GLU A 68 12.84 10.57 -7.41
CA GLU A 68 12.64 9.18 -7.82
C GLU A 68 11.78 8.39 -6.82
N MET A 69 11.60 8.89 -5.59
CA MET A 69 10.80 8.19 -4.57
C MET A 69 9.30 8.19 -4.86
N LYS A 70 8.85 8.88 -5.91
CA LYS A 70 7.52 8.67 -6.51
C LYS A 70 7.34 7.27 -7.09
N TYR A 71 8.43 6.55 -7.38
CA TYR A 71 8.42 5.17 -7.86
C TYR A 71 8.32 4.13 -6.74
N ASP A 72 8.26 4.56 -5.48
CA ASP A 72 8.19 3.66 -4.31
C ASP A 72 6.82 2.97 -4.14
N MET A 73 5.93 3.17 -5.13
CA MET A 73 4.64 2.50 -5.33
C MET A 73 4.61 1.57 -6.55
N CYS A 74 5.72 1.37 -7.27
CA CYS A 74 5.74 0.55 -8.49
C CYS A 74 5.27 -0.89 -8.25
N GLY A 75 5.44 -1.43 -7.03
CA GLY A 75 4.91 -2.74 -6.67
C GLY A 75 3.38 -2.80 -6.69
N ALA A 76 2.71 -1.77 -6.17
CA ALA A 76 1.26 -1.64 -6.28
C ALA A 76 0.84 -1.45 -7.74
N ALA A 77 1.55 -0.60 -8.51
CA ALA A 77 1.25 -0.39 -9.93
C ALA A 77 1.28 -1.69 -10.73
N ALA A 78 2.33 -2.50 -10.55
CA ALA A 78 2.49 -3.78 -11.24
C ALA A 78 1.42 -4.80 -10.84
N GLY A 79 0.99 -4.81 -9.58
CA GLY A 79 -0.05 -5.73 -9.09
C GLY A 79 -1.46 -5.38 -9.55
N THR A 80 -1.69 -4.13 -10.01
CA THR A 80 -2.98 -3.66 -10.52
C THR A 80 -3.11 -3.63 -12.05
N ALA A 81 -1.99 -3.82 -12.75
CA ALA A 81 -1.91 -3.74 -14.22
C ALA A 81 -2.46 -5.00 -14.92
#